data_AF-A0A101TV80-F1
#
_entry.id   AF-A0A101TV80-F1
#
_cell.length_a   1.000
_cell.length_b   1.000
_cell.length_c   1.000
_cell.angle_alpha   90.00
_cell.angle_beta   90.00
_cell.angle_gamma   90.00
#
_symmetry.space_group_name_H-M   'P 1'
#
loop_
_entity.id
_entity.type
_entity.pdbx_description
1 polymer ?
#
loop_
_entity_poly.entity_id
_entity_poly.type
_entity_poly.pdbx_seq_one_letter_code
_entity_poly.pdbx_strand_id
1 'polypeptide(L)'
;MRVTTRTTTRSTRARWTARGIGLGLTTALAVTVGAGPASAVPGPPSTSGEQPVEVLGNQNFDSLPASITPFDCDRIVQVEPVSAGSFGEDDEVTILDLGTDNTFDFDISDDFAAIGVLVKGGPNTNVYDYRPTGIQADGELHAPVNPMNMTFYGLSHLDFCLVEDGSNT
;
A
#
# COMPACT_ATOMS: atom_id res chain seq x y z
N MET A 1 -0.17 -70.56 -39.79
CA MET A 1 -0.92 -71.42 -38.84
C MET A 1 -0.80 -70.75 -37.47
N ARG A 2 -1.86 -70.14 -36.91
CA ARG A 2 -2.87 -70.75 -36.00
C ARG A 2 -2.19 -71.69 -34.98
N VAL A 3 -2.40 -71.65 -33.66
CA VAL A 3 -3.36 -70.99 -32.75
C VAL A 3 -2.80 -71.21 -31.33
N THR A 4 -2.75 -70.14 -30.54
CA THR A 4 -3.23 -69.98 -29.15
C THR A 4 -3.04 -71.09 -28.10
N THR A 5 -2.52 -70.72 -26.92
CA THR A 5 -3.08 -71.17 -25.63
C THR A 5 -3.16 -70.02 -24.63
N ARG A 6 -4.34 -69.92 -24.01
CA ARG A 6 -4.76 -68.93 -23.00
C ARG A 6 -4.74 -69.66 -21.66
N THR A 7 -4.24 -69.06 -20.59
CA THR A 7 -4.52 -69.51 -19.21
C THR A 7 -4.70 -68.31 -18.30
N THR A 8 -5.67 -68.44 -17.43
CA THR A 8 -6.39 -67.40 -16.68
C THR A 8 -6.06 -67.48 -15.18
N THR A 9 -6.39 -66.43 -14.42
CA THR A 9 -6.59 -66.38 -12.94
C THR A 9 -5.31 -66.00 -12.17
N ARG A 10 -5.26 -65.11 -11.15
CA ARG A 10 -6.24 -64.63 -10.16
C ARG A 10 -5.84 -63.26 -9.63
N SER A 11 -6.84 -62.53 -9.14
CA SER A 11 -6.78 -61.25 -8.44
C SER A 11 -5.94 -61.23 -7.16
N THR A 12 -5.29 -60.09 -6.90
CA THR A 12 -5.24 -59.50 -5.56
C THR A 12 -5.10 -57.98 -5.66
N ARG A 13 -6.18 -57.27 -5.30
CA ARG A 13 -6.19 -55.81 -5.15
C ARG A 13 -5.40 -55.46 -3.89
N ALA A 14 -4.24 -54.84 -4.02
CA ALA A 14 -3.59 -54.16 -2.91
C ALA A 14 -4.05 -52.70 -2.89
N ARG A 15 -5.03 -52.45 -2.02
CA ARG A 15 -5.44 -51.11 -1.60
C ARG A 15 -4.26 -50.46 -0.87
N TRP A 16 -3.71 -49.38 -1.43
CA TRP A 16 -2.91 -48.43 -0.67
C TRP A 16 -3.64 -47.10 -0.66
N THR A 17 -4.43 -46.93 0.40
CA THR A 17 -5.05 -45.67 0.79
C THR A 17 -3.98 -44.80 1.43
N ALA A 18 -3.38 -43.89 0.66
CA ALA A 18 -2.61 -42.79 1.22
C ALA A 18 -3.58 -41.66 1.59
N ARG A 19 -3.94 -41.60 2.87
CA ARG A 19 -4.44 -40.36 3.49
C ARG A 19 -3.25 -39.41 3.59
N GLY A 20 -3.23 -38.39 2.74
CA GLY A 20 -2.36 -37.23 2.87
C GLY A 20 -3.23 -35.99 2.99
N ILE A 21 -3.45 -35.55 4.23
CA ILE A 21 -3.98 -34.23 4.54
C ILE A 21 -2.88 -33.22 4.18
N GLY A 22 -3.21 -32.28 3.31
CA GLY A 22 -2.37 -31.16 2.96
C GLY A 22 -3.26 -30.03 2.47
N LEU A 23 -3.93 -29.37 3.42
CA LEU A 23 -4.57 -28.08 3.23
C LEU A 23 -3.47 -27.06 2.90
N GLY A 24 -3.06 -27.01 1.63
CA GLY A 24 -2.30 -25.88 1.10
C GLY A 24 -3.28 -24.76 0.83
N LEU A 25 -3.49 -23.89 1.82
CA LEU A 25 -4.23 -22.65 1.67
C LEU A 25 -3.36 -21.68 0.84
N THR A 26 -3.27 -21.89 -0.47
CA THR A 26 -2.67 -20.89 -1.36
C THR A 26 -3.73 -19.82 -1.59
N THR A 27 -3.68 -18.74 -0.81
CA THR A 27 -4.41 -17.51 -1.11
C THR A 27 -3.89 -16.98 -2.44
N ALA A 28 -4.64 -17.23 -3.52
CA ALA A 28 -4.39 -16.61 -4.80
C ALA A 28 -4.74 -15.12 -4.67
N LEU A 29 -3.74 -14.25 -4.63
CA LEU A 29 -3.91 -12.82 -4.88
C LEU A 29 -4.48 -12.67 -6.30
N ALA A 30 -5.77 -12.35 -6.38
CA ALA A 30 -6.44 -12.07 -7.64
C ALA A 30 -6.04 -10.66 -8.09
N VAL A 31 -5.04 -10.54 -8.95
CA VAL A 31 -4.73 -9.28 -9.65
C VAL A 31 -5.79 -9.08 -10.73
N THR A 32 -6.83 -8.29 -10.44
CA THR A 32 -7.79 -7.84 -11.44
C THR A 32 -7.20 -6.66 -12.20
N VAL A 33 -6.67 -6.88 -13.40
CA VAL A 33 -6.23 -5.80 -14.28
C VAL A 33 -7.48 -5.17 -14.92
N GLY A 34 -7.95 -4.07 -14.33
CA GLY A 34 -8.92 -3.18 -14.96
C GLY A 34 -8.22 -2.24 -15.93
N ALA A 35 -8.54 -2.31 -17.22
CA ALA A 35 -8.07 -1.35 -18.22
C ALA A 35 -8.82 -0.01 -18.06
N GLY A 36 -8.32 0.87 -17.18
CA GLY A 36 -8.70 2.28 -17.11
C GLY A 36 -7.82 3.16 -18.01
N PRO A 37 -8.26 4.39 -18.39
CA PRO A 37 -7.52 5.25 -19.30
C PRO A 37 -6.22 5.73 -18.64
N ALA A 38 -5.10 5.64 -19.38
CA ALA A 38 -3.76 6.07 -18.94
C ALA A 38 -3.46 5.75 -17.47
N SER A 39 -3.55 4.45 -17.15
CA SER A 39 -3.00 3.73 -16.00
C SER A 39 -2.58 4.60 -14.80
N ALA A 40 -3.55 4.96 -13.97
CA ALA A 40 -3.26 5.19 -12.55
C ALA A 40 -2.63 3.90 -12.01
N VAL A 41 -1.37 3.99 -11.57
CA VAL A 41 -0.63 2.92 -10.93
C VAL A 41 -0.18 3.49 -9.58
N PRO A 42 -0.98 3.28 -8.53
CA PRO A 42 -0.66 3.81 -7.20
C PRO A 42 0.73 3.38 -6.74
N GLY A 43 1.11 2.13 -7.05
CA GLY A 43 2.39 1.53 -6.66
C GLY A 43 2.20 0.45 -5.58
N PRO A 44 3.30 -0.12 -5.05
CA PRO A 44 3.27 -1.07 -3.94
C PRO A 44 2.70 -0.43 -2.64
N PRO A 45 2.36 -1.25 -1.63
CA PRO A 45 2.02 -0.74 -0.31
C PRO A 45 3.25 -0.18 0.42
N SER A 46 3.00 0.64 1.44
CA SER A 46 4.03 1.11 2.39
C SER A 46 4.60 -0.03 3.25
N THR A 47 5.62 0.26 4.06
CA THR A 47 6.21 -0.69 5.00
C THR A 47 5.19 -1.27 5.99
N SER A 48 4.21 -0.46 6.44
CA SER A 48 3.10 -0.92 7.30
C SER A 48 2.03 -1.71 6.56
N GLY A 49 2.15 -1.84 5.24
CA GLY A 49 1.22 -2.58 4.39
C GLY A 49 0.05 -1.76 3.84
N GLU A 50 0.07 -0.44 4.01
CA GLU A 50 -1.00 0.42 3.51
C GLU A 50 -0.88 0.61 1.99
N GLN A 51 -1.94 0.20 1.28
CA GLN A 51 -2.00 0.29 -0.17
C GLN A 51 -2.48 1.70 -0.57
N PRO A 52 -1.65 2.52 -1.26
CA PRO A 52 -2.08 3.84 -1.68
C PRO A 52 -3.20 3.75 -2.72
N VAL A 53 -4.07 4.76 -2.70
CA VAL A 53 -5.04 5.04 -3.75
C VAL A 53 -4.57 6.27 -4.53
N GLU A 54 -4.30 6.09 -5.82
CA GLU A 54 -3.98 7.21 -6.70
C GLU A 54 -5.24 8.01 -7.04
N VAL A 55 -5.17 9.32 -6.86
CA VAL A 55 -6.19 10.27 -7.27
C VAL A 55 -5.61 11.23 -8.31
N LEU A 56 -6.44 11.57 -9.31
CA LEU A 56 -6.04 12.47 -10.38
C LEU A 56 -5.80 13.89 -9.87
N GLY A 57 -4.71 14.52 -10.30
CA GLY A 57 -4.35 15.86 -9.86
C GLY A 57 -3.58 15.89 -8.54
N ASN A 58 -2.95 17.03 -8.28
CA ASN A 58 -2.24 17.32 -7.04
C ASN A 58 -3.24 17.75 -5.95
N GLN A 59 -4.02 16.79 -5.45
CA GLN A 59 -5.12 16.98 -4.51
C GLN A 59 -4.60 17.37 -3.11
N ASN A 60 -5.37 18.15 -2.37
CA ASN A 60 -5.21 18.33 -0.92
C ASN A 60 -6.43 17.72 -0.20
N PHE A 61 -6.40 17.64 1.14
CA PHE A 61 -7.49 17.01 1.91
C PHE A 61 -8.87 17.63 1.66
N ASP A 62 -8.94 18.92 1.33
CA ASP A 62 -10.20 19.62 1.00
C ASP A 62 -10.73 19.32 -0.40
N SER A 63 -9.87 18.95 -1.34
CA SER A 63 -10.21 18.72 -2.75
C SER A 63 -10.33 17.24 -3.13
N LEU A 64 -10.04 16.33 -2.19
CA LEU A 64 -10.17 14.90 -2.40
C LEU A 64 -11.60 14.47 -2.82
N PRO A 65 -11.73 13.40 -3.63
CA PRO A 65 -13.03 12.92 -4.08
C PRO A 65 -13.88 12.39 -2.91
N ALA A 66 -15.20 12.57 -3.03
CA ALA A 66 -16.21 12.13 -2.05
C ALA A 66 -16.18 10.63 -1.70
N SER A 67 -15.51 9.81 -2.51
CA SER A 67 -15.33 8.38 -2.24
C SER A 67 -14.27 8.06 -1.18
N ILE A 68 -13.43 9.03 -0.82
CA ILE A 68 -12.32 8.87 0.15
C ILE A 68 -12.53 9.82 1.35
N THR A 69 -13.09 11.01 1.11
CA THR A 69 -13.37 12.01 2.14
C THR A 69 -14.56 11.63 3.02
N PRO A 70 -14.74 12.29 4.19
CA PRO A 70 -13.90 13.35 4.77
C PRO A 70 -12.77 12.81 5.66
N PHE A 71 -11.60 13.44 5.58
CA PHE A 71 -10.61 13.38 6.66
C PHE A 71 -10.93 14.52 7.63
N ASP A 72 -11.10 14.20 8.90
CA ASP A 72 -11.34 15.18 9.96
C ASP A 72 -10.01 15.39 10.68
N CYS A 73 -9.24 16.37 10.21
CA CYS A 73 -7.89 16.66 10.70
C CYS A 73 -7.97 17.70 11.81
N ASP A 74 -7.37 17.43 12.96
CA ASP A 74 -7.11 18.48 13.96
C ASP A 74 -6.03 19.44 13.45
N ARG A 75 -5.06 18.90 12.70
CA ARG A 75 -3.98 19.67 12.09
C ARG A 75 -3.56 19.13 10.74
N ILE A 76 -3.16 20.03 9.84
CA ILE A 76 -2.54 19.68 8.57
C ILE A 76 -1.10 20.20 8.57
N VAL A 77 -0.14 19.30 8.39
CA VAL A 77 1.28 19.65 8.20
C VAL A 77 1.64 19.45 6.74
N GLN A 78 2.14 20.51 6.10
CA GLN A 78 2.57 20.49 4.70
C GLN A 78 4.09 20.53 4.63
N VAL A 79 4.68 19.68 3.79
CA VAL A 79 6.12 19.59 3.57
C VAL A 79 6.44 19.96 2.12
N GLU A 80 7.01 21.15 1.92
CA GLU A 80 7.53 21.64 0.65
C GLU A 80 8.72 22.60 0.89
N PRO A 81 9.89 22.38 0.27
CA PRO A 81 10.25 21.22 -0.54
C PRO A 81 10.40 19.95 0.31
N VAL A 82 10.16 18.78 -0.30
CA VAL A 82 10.36 17.49 0.38
C VAL A 82 11.85 17.27 0.65
N SER A 83 12.22 17.29 1.94
CA SER A 83 13.57 17.12 2.45
C SER A 83 13.51 16.38 3.80
N ALA A 84 14.60 15.70 4.19
CA ALA A 84 14.69 15.11 5.52
C ALA A 84 14.79 16.22 6.59
N GLY A 85 14.10 16.03 7.72
CA GLY A 85 13.99 17.03 8.78
C GLY A 85 12.66 16.98 9.51
N SER A 86 12.46 17.88 10.46
CA SER A 86 11.21 18.04 11.21
C SER A 86 10.40 19.22 10.68
N PHE A 87 9.08 19.07 10.67
CA PHE A 87 8.13 19.97 10.05
C PHE A 87 6.87 20.10 10.90
N GLY A 88 6.23 21.26 10.78
CA GLY A 88 5.09 21.65 11.58
C GLY A 88 5.46 22.75 12.60
N GLU A 89 4.53 23.13 13.46
CA GLU A 89 4.76 24.24 14.40
C GLU A 89 5.62 23.82 15.59
N ASP A 90 5.44 22.58 16.06
CA ASP A 90 6.17 21.97 17.18
C ASP A 90 6.92 20.70 16.73
N ASP A 91 7.40 20.67 15.47
CA ASP A 91 8.18 19.55 14.90
C ASP A 91 7.42 18.20 14.87
N GLU A 92 6.10 18.23 14.64
CA GLU A 92 5.25 17.05 14.75
C GLU A 92 5.54 15.97 13.72
N VAL A 93 5.98 16.36 12.52
CA VAL A 93 6.27 15.41 11.45
C VAL A 93 7.76 15.41 11.19
N THR A 94 8.41 14.27 11.37
CA THR A 94 9.81 14.09 11.00
C THR A 94 9.92 13.18 9.78
N ILE A 95 10.58 13.67 8.73
CA ILE A 95 10.97 12.90 7.55
C ILE A 95 12.39 12.36 7.76
N LEU A 96 12.53 11.04 7.85
CA LEU A 96 13.76 10.39 8.31
C LEU A 96 14.71 10.01 7.16
N ASP A 97 14.20 9.28 6.17
CA ASP A 97 14.98 8.84 5.01
C ASP A 97 14.29 9.29 3.73
N LEU A 98 15.08 9.75 2.77
CA LEU A 98 14.66 9.98 1.39
C LEU A 98 15.38 8.94 0.55
N GLY A 99 14.68 7.83 0.31
CA GLY A 99 15.19 6.74 -0.47
C GLY A 99 15.64 7.19 -1.86
N THR A 100 16.67 6.53 -2.39
CA THR A 100 17.24 6.86 -3.71
C THR A 100 16.26 6.67 -4.88
N ASP A 101 15.11 6.04 -4.62
CA ASP A 101 14.03 5.75 -5.56
C ASP A 101 12.83 6.70 -5.42
N ASN A 102 12.95 7.79 -4.66
CA ASN A 102 11.87 8.72 -4.31
C ASN A 102 10.82 8.14 -3.36
N THR A 103 11.26 7.25 -2.46
CA THR A 103 10.50 6.86 -1.28
C THR A 103 10.88 7.72 -0.09
N PHE A 104 10.04 7.74 0.95
CA PHE A 104 10.39 8.34 2.22
C PHE A 104 9.77 7.61 3.41
N ASP A 105 10.41 7.81 4.54
CA ASP A 105 9.95 7.35 5.85
C ASP A 105 9.56 8.55 6.71
N PHE A 106 8.51 8.39 7.53
CA PHE A 106 8.09 9.43 8.46
C PHE A 106 7.86 8.88 9.86
N ASP A 107 7.99 9.79 10.82
CA ASP A 107 7.62 9.61 12.23
C ASP A 107 6.82 10.84 12.68
N ILE A 108 5.80 10.61 13.49
CA ILE A 108 4.93 11.61 14.08
C ILE A 108 5.27 11.68 15.55
N SER A 109 5.64 12.87 16.01
CA SER A 109 5.99 13.14 17.39
C SER A 109 4.77 13.50 18.25
N ASP A 110 4.99 13.54 19.56
CA ASP A 110 4.02 13.90 20.59
C ASP A 110 2.77 13.00 20.64
N ASP A 111 1.64 13.57 21.04
CA ASP A 111 0.36 12.90 21.19
C ASP A 111 -0.46 12.99 19.89
N PHE A 112 0.19 12.94 18.72
CA PHE A 112 -0.49 12.97 17.43
C PHE A 112 -0.34 11.64 16.69
N ALA A 113 -1.32 11.34 15.84
CA ALA A 113 -1.23 10.27 14.86
C ALA A 113 -1.66 10.80 13.48
N ALA A 114 -0.99 10.34 12.43
CA ALA A 114 -1.42 10.60 11.06
C ALA A 114 -2.59 9.68 10.72
N ILE A 115 -3.73 10.25 10.33
CA ILE A 115 -4.87 9.48 9.81
C ILE A 115 -4.90 9.46 8.28
N GLY A 116 -4.17 10.35 7.63
CA GLY A 116 -4.00 10.37 6.19
C GLY A 116 -2.71 11.04 5.78
N VAL A 117 -2.10 10.54 4.71
CA VAL A 117 -0.89 11.13 4.10
C VAL A 117 -1.10 11.25 2.59
N LEU A 118 -0.93 12.46 2.06
CA LEU A 118 -0.99 12.74 0.64
C LEU A 118 0.41 12.91 0.09
N VAL A 119 0.81 12.01 -0.81
CA VAL A 119 2.13 12.04 -1.44
C VAL A 119 1.99 12.46 -2.89
N LYS A 120 2.42 13.70 -3.20
CA LYS A 120 2.25 14.30 -4.52
C LYS A 120 3.52 14.19 -5.34
N GLY A 121 3.36 13.77 -6.60
CA GLY A 121 4.44 13.77 -7.58
C GLY A 121 3.91 13.61 -8.99
N GLY A 122 4.57 14.24 -9.96
CA GLY A 122 4.09 14.26 -11.34
C GLY A 122 2.71 14.94 -11.44
N PRO A 123 1.73 14.35 -12.16
CA PRO A 123 0.41 14.95 -12.34
C PRO A 123 -0.63 14.58 -11.25
N ASN A 124 -0.32 13.63 -10.36
CA ASN A 124 -1.31 12.94 -9.50
C ASN A 124 -0.82 12.83 -8.05
N THR A 125 -1.70 12.33 -7.17
CA THR A 125 -1.45 12.17 -5.74
C THR A 125 -1.73 10.74 -5.30
N ASN A 126 -0.86 10.17 -4.48
CA ASN A 126 -1.16 8.96 -3.72
C ASN A 126 -1.77 9.34 -2.37
N VAL A 127 -2.88 8.69 -2.02
CA VAL A 127 -3.53 8.82 -0.71
C VAL A 127 -3.26 7.56 0.09
N TYR A 128 -2.59 7.72 1.23
CA TYR A 128 -2.48 6.69 2.27
C TYR A 128 -3.50 7.02 3.36
N ASP A 129 -4.35 6.04 3.69
CA ASP A 129 -5.47 6.21 4.61
C ASP A 129 -5.29 5.28 5.81
N TYR A 130 -5.00 5.86 6.97
CA TYR A 130 -4.70 5.14 8.20
C TYR A 130 -5.90 5.14 9.18
N ARG A 131 -7.08 5.58 8.73
CA ARG A 131 -8.28 5.64 9.58
C ARG A 131 -8.81 4.25 9.94
N PRO A 132 -9.53 4.12 11.07
CA PRO A 132 -9.80 5.18 12.05
C PRO A 132 -8.71 5.32 13.12
N THR A 133 -7.72 4.42 13.16
CA THR A 133 -6.77 4.34 14.27
C THR A 133 -5.65 5.38 14.18
N GLY A 134 -5.24 5.74 12.97
CA GLY A 134 -4.05 6.54 12.74
C GLY A 134 -2.76 5.74 12.93
N ILE A 135 -1.64 6.34 12.58
CA ILE A 135 -0.31 5.75 12.72
C ILE A 135 0.70 6.83 13.14
N GLN A 136 1.70 6.44 13.94
CA GLN A 136 2.78 7.34 14.34
C GLN A 136 4.01 7.23 13.44
N ALA A 137 4.23 6.11 12.74
CA ALA A 137 5.37 5.99 11.83
C ALA A 137 5.05 5.03 10.69
N ASP A 138 5.53 5.33 9.49
CA ASP A 138 5.48 4.42 8.35
C ASP A 138 6.67 4.69 7.41
N GLY A 139 6.93 3.73 6.54
CA GLY A 139 8.09 3.74 5.65
C GLY A 139 7.76 3.41 4.21
N GLU A 140 8.73 3.69 3.33
CA GLU A 140 8.67 3.41 1.90
C GLU A 140 7.44 4.05 1.19
N LEU A 141 6.93 5.17 1.71
CA LEU A 141 5.86 5.93 1.06
C LEU A 141 6.40 6.59 -0.20
N HIS A 142 5.58 6.64 -1.25
CA HIS A 142 6.01 7.17 -2.54
C HIS A 142 4.89 7.91 -3.28
N ALA A 143 5.30 8.78 -4.19
CA ALA A 143 4.39 9.35 -5.18
C ALA A 143 3.88 8.27 -6.16
N PRO A 144 2.85 8.56 -6.97
CA PRO A 144 2.37 7.62 -7.97
C PRO A 144 3.49 7.12 -8.91
N VAL A 145 3.31 5.92 -9.46
CA VAL A 145 4.24 5.35 -10.44
C VAL A 145 4.05 6.08 -11.77
N ASN A 146 5.16 6.51 -12.37
CA ASN A 146 5.17 7.01 -13.74
C ASN A 146 4.98 5.84 -14.72
N PRO A 147 3.86 5.77 -15.46
CA PRO A 147 3.58 4.64 -16.33
C PRO A 147 4.51 4.55 -17.55
N MET A 148 5.32 5.57 -17.83
CA MET A 148 6.26 5.59 -18.95
C MET A 148 7.54 4.81 -18.67
N ASN A 149 8.00 4.79 -17.42
CA ASN A 149 9.28 4.19 -17.03
C ASN A 149 9.17 3.25 -15.83
N MET A 150 7.98 3.09 -15.25
CA MET A 150 7.69 2.23 -14.11
C MET A 150 8.50 2.56 -12.85
N THR A 151 8.92 3.81 -12.69
CA THR A 151 9.52 4.34 -11.46
C THR A 151 8.57 5.31 -10.78
N PHE A 152 8.73 5.57 -9.48
CA PHE A 152 7.98 6.64 -8.84
C PHE A 152 8.28 7.99 -9.47
N TYR A 153 7.28 8.87 -9.53
CA TYR A 153 7.56 10.29 -9.74
C TYR A 153 8.42 10.84 -8.58
N GLY A 154 9.16 11.91 -8.85
CA GLY A 154 9.83 12.65 -7.78
C GLY A 154 8.82 13.23 -6.79
N LEU A 155 9.16 13.17 -5.50
CA LEU A 155 8.37 13.77 -4.43
C LEU A 155 8.36 15.29 -4.61
N SER A 156 7.16 15.89 -4.61
CA SER A 156 6.99 17.34 -4.76
C SER A 156 6.43 17.99 -3.51
N HIS A 157 5.42 17.38 -2.89
CA HIS A 157 4.74 17.88 -1.69
C HIS A 157 4.20 16.71 -0.90
N LEU A 158 4.21 16.83 0.42
CA LEU A 158 3.52 15.93 1.34
C LEU A 158 2.51 16.71 2.17
N ASP A 159 1.30 16.19 2.35
CA ASP A 159 0.37 16.70 3.36
C ASP A 159 0.05 15.59 4.35
N PHE A 160 0.17 15.89 5.64
CA PHE A 160 -0.20 15.00 6.74
C PHE A 160 -1.46 15.53 7.40
N CYS A 161 -2.46 14.67 7.54
CA CYS A 161 -3.65 14.93 8.34
C CYS A 161 -3.46 14.28 9.70
N LEU A 162 -3.25 15.10 10.72
CA LEU A 162 -2.98 14.68 12.09
C LEU A 162 -4.24 14.82 12.95
N VAL A 163 -4.40 13.89 13.88
CA VAL A 163 -5.37 13.97 14.98
C VAL A 163 -4.66 13.73 16.29
N GLU A 164 -5.20 14.27 17.38
CA GLU A 164 -4.73 13.94 18.73
C GLU A 164 -4.94 12.44 18.99
N ASP A 165 -3.85 11.71 19.23
CA ASP A 165 -3.88 10.33 19.70
C ASP A 165 -4.40 10.36 21.14
N GLY A 166 -5.68 10.02 21.31
CA GLY A 166 -6.39 10.01 22.61
C GLY A 166 -5.83 9.05 23.66
N SER A 167 -4.59 8.61 23.50
CA SER A 167 -3.80 7.74 24.36
C SER A 167 -3.08 8.47 25.51
N ASN A 168 -3.09 9.81 25.56
CA ASN A 168 -2.43 10.59 26.62
C ASN A 168 -3.40 11.43 27.48
N THR A 169 -4.18 10.77 28.34
CA THR A 169 -4.73 11.38 29.57
C THR A 169 -4.61 10.42 30.76
#